data_AF-A0A936KHJ6-F1
#
_entry.id   AF-A0A936KHJ6-F1
#
_cell.length_a   1.000
_cell.length_b   1.000
_cell.length_c   1.000
_cell.angle_alpha   90.00
_cell.angle_beta   90.00
_cell.angle_gamma   90.00
#
_symmetry.space_group_name_H-M   'P 1'
#
loop_
_entity.id
_entity.type
_entity.pdbx_description
1 polymer ?
#
loop_
_entity_poly.entity_id
_entity_poly.type
_entity_poly.pdbx_seq_one_letter_code
_entity_poly.pdbx_strand_id
1 'polypeptide(L)'
;MVHALDRAPVPAGVLAGQGVLVTRPARQAGPFAQKLAALGATPVIFPAIAILPPADPAALARAHAALERYDFAVFVSANAAEFGAPPAGSWPAHLVALAPGPGTAEALAALGIADTRVPATTFDSEGLLALPLLADLRGKRIAIFRGDGGREHLADTLRARGGEVDYVACYRRAPPADVAGLDAAFEEGRITAVTVTASEGLGNLWSRIAEGTRASWRGCPTFVPHPRIATQARVSGCKSSKPPAATPGSSPDCWTGCAPAGRRSERMTPELLITARLPPFLFEPLRARYACHDHFQATDQPALLATAGPRVRGLVQGGGTVTPTALLDQLPQLEIISVFGVGYDGVPVDYCRTRGILVTHTPDVLTDDVADLATALVLMTARGLVAAERFVRSGEWSRGGPPLTNRLGGKTAGILGLGRIGKAIGRRLEALGMRVAYTGRKPQADVAWRYVPTLAALAADADFLVVACPGGAATHHLVDAGVLAALGAKGTLINIARGTIVDEPALVDALRRGVIRGAGLDVFADEPNVPPPLLAMDNVVLLPHVGSATRETRQAMADLCRANLDAWFAGQPVPARIPELA
;
A
#
# COMPACT_ATOMS: atom_id res chain seq x y z
N MET A 1 23.72 -8.41 -7.85
CA MET A 1 24.94 -7.58 -7.97
C MET A 1 25.42 -7.08 -6.61
N VAL A 2 24.71 -6.20 -5.91
CA VAL A 2 25.17 -5.62 -4.61
C VAL A 2 25.46 -6.68 -3.53
N HIS A 3 24.59 -7.69 -3.35
CA HIS A 3 24.84 -8.81 -2.42
C HIS A 3 25.67 -9.96 -3.00
N ALA A 4 25.89 -9.97 -4.31
CA ALA A 4 26.62 -11.04 -4.99
C ALA A 4 28.14 -10.81 -4.96
N LEU A 5 28.57 -9.55 -4.89
CA LEU A 5 29.98 -9.15 -4.86
C LEU A 5 30.68 -9.46 -3.53
N ASP A 6 29.92 -9.75 -2.47
CA ASP A 6 30.48 -10.07 -1.15
C ASP A 6 30.53 -11.59 -0.87
N ARG A 7 30.08 -12.44 -1.82
CA ARG A 7 29.87 -13.88 -1.58
C ARG A 7 30.80 -14.84 -2.35
N ALA A 8 31.62 -14.35 -3.29
CA ALA A 8 32.63 -15.15 -3.97
C ALA A 8 33.69 -14.25 -4.67
N PRO A 9 34.94 -14.70 -4.85
CA PRO A 9 35.92 -13.97 -5.67
C PRO A 9 35.45 -13.96 -7.13
N VAL A 10 35.02 -12.79 -7.60
CA VAL A 10 34.68 -12.56 -9.01
C VAL A 10 35.98 -12.25 -9.77
N PRO A 11 36.24 -12.87 -10.94
CA PRO A 11 37.45 -12.59 -11.70
C PRO A 11 37.59 -11.10 -12.06
N ALA A 12 38.81 -10.57 -11.98
CA ALA A 12 39.10 -9.20 -12.37
C ALA A 12 38.82 -8.99 -13.87
N GLY A 13 38.27 -7.83 -14.25
CA GLY A 13 38.01 -7.46 -15.64
C GLY A 13 36.69 -7.97 -16.25
N VAL A 14 35.85 -8.68 -15.51
CA VAL A 14 34.55 -9.19 -16.00
C VAL A 14 33.60 -8.09 -16.50
N LEU A 15 33.79 -6.85 -16.03
CA LEU A 15 33.01 -5.68 -16.47
C LEU A 15 33.80 -4.71 -17.35
N ALA A 16 34.91 -5.16 -17.94
CA ALA A 16 35.74 -4.34 -18.84
C ALA A 16 34.90 -3.69 -19.96
N GLY A 17 35.08 -2.38 -20.15
CA GLY A 17 34.36 -1.60 -21.16
C GLY A 17 32.90 -1.27 -20.81
N GLN A 18 32.40 -1.68 -19.64
CA GLN A 18 31.04 -1.35 -19.20
C GLN A 18 31.03 -0.04 -18.40
N GLY A 19 30.27 0.94 -18.87
CA GLY A 19 29.92 2.12 -18.10
C GLY A 19 28.72 1.87 -17.19
N VAL A 20 28.85 2.06 -15.87
CA VAL A 20 27.82 1.69 -14.90
C VAL A 20 27.35 2.91 -14.11
N LEU A 21 26.08 3.29 -14.29
CA LEU A 21 25.45 4.38 -13.53
C LEU A 21 25.18 3.94 -12.08
N VAL A 22 25.68 4.71 -11.12
CA VAL A 22 25.49 4.51 -9.69
C VAL A 22 24.58 5.59 -9.13
N THR A 23 23.33 5.25 -8.84
CA THR A 23 22.33 6.25 -8.39
C THR A 23 22.26 6.44 -6.87
N ARG A 24 23.25 5.94 -6.13
CA ARG A 24 23.34 6.11 -4.67
C ARG A 24 23.66 7.56 -4.31
N PRO A 25 23.29 8.04 -3.10
CA PRO A 25 23.77 9.33 -2.59
C PRO A 25 25.29 9.47 -2.77
N ALA A 26 25.78 10.64 -3.17
CA ALA A 26 27.17 10.84 -3.65
C ALA A 26 28.22 10.23 -2.72
N ARG A 27 28.10 10.50 -1.42
CA ARG A 27 29.06 10.03 -0.41
C ARG A 27 28.93 8.54 -0.05
N GLN A 28 27.81 7.91 -0.41
CA GLN A 28 27.59 6.46 -0.26
C GLN A 28 27.89 5.67 -1.54
N ALA A 29 28.15 6.35 -2.66
CA ALA A 29 28.44 5.72 -3.95
C ALA A 29 29.90 5.24 -4.04
N GLY A 30 30.84 5.87 -3.32
CA GLY A 30 32.28 5.64 -3.41
C GLY A 30 32.72 4.18 -3.25
N PRO A 31 32.43 3.50 -2.12
CA PRO A 31 32.84 2.11 -1.92
C PRO A 31 32.27 1.16 -2.99
N PHE A 32 31.05 1.41 -3.46
CA PHE A 32 30.43 0.60 -4.50
C PHE A 32 31.04 0.88 -5.88
N ALA A 33 31.34 2.14 -6.19
CA ALA A 33 32.03 2.54 -7.41
C ALA A 33 33.45 1.96 -7.48
N GLN A 34 34.19 1.92 -6.36
CA GLN A 34 35.50 1.28 -6.26
C GLN A 34 35.44 -0.22 -6.54
N LYS A 35 34.43 -0.92 -5.99
CA LYS A 35 34.20 -2.34 -6.30
C LYS A 35 33.90 -2.55 -7.79
N LEU A 36 33.11 -1.69 -8.42
CA LEU A 36 32.85 -1.75 -9.87
C LEU A 36 34.12 -1.51 -10.69
N ALA A 37 34.94 -0.54 -10.31
CA ALA A 37 36.21 -0.24 -10.96
C ALA A 37 37.22 -1.40 -10.85
N ALA A 38 37.30 -2.06 -9.68
CA ALA A 38 38.13 -3.24 -9.48
C ALA A 38 37.74 -4.43 -10.39
N LEU A 39 36.49 -4.45 -10.86
CA LEU A 39 35.98 -5.45 -11.81
C LEU A 39 36.14 -5.02 -13.28
N GLY A 40 36.75 -3.85 -13.54
CA GLY A 40 37.01 -3.31 -14.88
C GLY A 40 35.92 -2.37 -15.43
N ALA A 41 34.87 -2.06 -14.67
CA ALA A 41 33.84 -1.13 -15.11
C ALA A 41 34.28 0.34 -14.94
N THR A 42 33.67 1.24 -15.72
CA THR A 42 33.79 2.69 -15.53
C THR A 42 32.55 3.20 -14.77
N PRO A 43 32.62 3.46 -13.46
CA PRO A 43 31.47 3.94 -12.70
C PRO A 43 31.14 5.41 -13.02
N VAL A 44 29.87 5.68 -13.33
CA VAL A 44 29.32 7.03 -13.48
C VAL A 44 28.46 7.31 -12.24
N ILE A 45 28.93 8.15 -11.33
CA ILE A 45 28.21 8.45 -10.08
C ILE A 45 27.22 9.58 -10.33
N PHE A 46 25.93 9.32 -10.15
CA PHE A 46 24.89 10.34 -10.27
C PHE A 46 23.78 10.16 -9.22
N PRO A 47 23.83 10.90 -8.11
CA PRO A 47 22.89 10.73 -7.00
C PRO A 47 21.44 11.02 -7.41
N ALA A 48 20.55 10.07 -7.17
CA ALA A 48 19.13 10.22 -7.49
C ALA A 48 18.35 11.09 -6.50
N ILE A 49 18.95 11.34 -5.34
CA ILE A 49 18.45 12.22 -4.29
C ILE A 49 19.64 13.06 -3.85
N ALA A 50 19.49 14.37 -3.91
CA ALA A 50 20.42 15.31 -3.31
C ALA A 50 20.13 15.39 -1.80
N ILE A 51 21.16 15.18 -1.00
CA ILE A 51 21.13 15.52 0.42
C ILE A 51 21.68 16.94 0.53
N LEU A 52 20.80 17.87 0.87
CA LEU A 52 21.13 19.27 1.00
C LEU A 52 21.25 19.64 2.48
N PRO A 53 22.01 20.71 2.81
CA PRO A 53 22.01 21.31 4.14
C PRO A 53 20.58 21.62 4.64
N PRO A 54 20.37 21.71 5.96
CA PRO A 54 19.05 21.95 6.52
C PRO A 54 18.52 23.32 6.07
N ALA A 55 17.20 23.45 5.98
CA ALA A 55 16.58 24.71 5.57
C ALA A 55 16.86 25.86 6.56
N ASP A 56 17.00 25.53 7.85
CA ASP A 56 17.43 26.46 8.91
C ASP A 56 18.75 25.98 9.55
N PRO A 57 19.92 26.38 9.03
CA PRO A 57 21.22 26.09 9.64
C PRO A 57 21.37 26.66 11.05
N ALA A 58 20.65 27.72 11.41
CA ALA A 58 20.73 28.32 12.73
C ALA A 58 20.07 27.43 13.80
N ALA A 59 19.03 26.66 13.46
CA ALA A 59 18.46 25.66 14.36
C ALA A 59 19.45 24.56 14.73
N LEU A 60 20.19 24.05 13.73
CA LEU A 60 21.23 23.05 13.96
C LEU A 60 22.36 23.62 14.85
N ALA A 61 22.81 24.85 14.56
CA ALA A 61 23.82 25.52 15.38
C ALA A 61 23.36 25.74 16.84
N ARG A 62 22.09 26.09 17.07
CA ARG A 62 21.50 26.19 18.42
C ARG A 62 21.49 24.83 19.13
N ALA A 63 21.17 23.75 18.41
CA ALA A 63 21.21 22.40 18.97
C ALA A 63 22.65 21.99 19.33
N HIS A 64 23.65 22.31 18.49
CA HIS A 64 25.06 22.10 18.78
C HIS A 64 25.52 22.86 20.04
N ALA A 65 25.16 24.14 20.16
CA ALA A 65 25.46 24.94 21.34
C ALA A 65 24.76 24.45 22.62
N ALA A 66 23.70 23.65 22.48
CA ALA A 66 22.93 23.09 23.58
C ALA A 66 23.27 21.62 23.90
N LEU A 67 24.30 21.03 23.27
CA LEU A 67 24.63 19.60 23.43
C LEU A 67 24.83 19.16 24.88
N GLU A 68 25.42 20.03 25.71
CA GLU A 68 25.62 19.81 27.15
C GLU A 68 24.32 19.50 27.91
N ARG A 69 23.16 19.93 27.39
CA ARG A 69 21.86 19.75 28.03
C ARG A 69 21.19 18.41 27.72
N TYR A 70 21.73 17.64 26.77
CA TYR A 70 21.16 16.36 26.38
C TYR A 70 21.89 15.22 27.10
N ASP A 71 21.12 14.19 27.47
CA ASP A 71 21.66 12.93 27.95
C ASP A 71 21.91 11.96 26.79
N PHE A 72 21.06 12.05 25.75
CA PHE A 72 21.09 11.17 24.59
C PHE A 72 21.00 11.95 23.27
N ALA A 73 21.77 11.51 22.28
CA ALA A 73 21.68 12.01 20.92
C ALA A 73 21.46 10.85 19.95
N VAL A 74 20.30 10.82 19.30
CA VAL A 74 19.93 9.78 18.34
C VAL A 74 20.16 10.28 16.92
N PHE A 75 21.05 9.63 16.19
CA PHE A 75 21.24 9.86 14.76
C PHE A 75 20.51 8.78 13.98
N VAL A 76 19.42 9.15 13.30
CA VAL A 76 18.53 8.17 12.68
C VAL A 76 19.06 7.58 11.36
N SER A 77 20.20 8.08 10.86
CA SER A 77 20.88 7.59 9.66
C SER A 77 22.32 8.13 9.56
N ALA A 78 23.14 7.55 8.68
CA ALA A 78 24.47 8.07 8.36
C ALA A 78 24.44 9.51 7.81
N ASN A 79 23.40 9.89 7.07
CA ASN A 79 23.23 11.28 6.62
C ASN A 79 22.92 12.22 7.81
N ALA A 80 22.19 11.74 8.82
CA ALA A 80 21.96 12.53 10.03
C ALA A 80 23.27 12.71 10.81
N ALA A 81 24.12 11.69 10.89
CA ALA A 81 25.45 11.81 11.48
C ALA A 81 26.29 12.85 10.73
N GLU A 82 26.37 12.71 9.41
CA GLU A 82 27.21 13.54 8.57
C GLU A 82 26.82 15.03 8.55
N PHE A 83 25.52 15.33 8.48
CA PHE A 83 25.04 16.71 8.42
C PHE A 83 24.65 17.27 9.79
N GLY A 84 24.54 16.41 10.80
CA GLY A 84 24.03 16.76 12.12
C GLY A 84 25.07 16.69 13.24
N ALA A 85 26.19 15.98 13.07
CA ALA A 85 27.23 15.95 14.08
C ALA A 85 27.87 17.34 14.27
N PRO A 86 28.22 17.71 15.51
CA PRO A 86 28.95 18.94 15.78
C PRO A 86 30.39 18.85 15.25
N PRO A 87 31.12 19.98 15.22
CA PRO A 87 32.56 19.97 14.94
C PRO A 87 33.34 19.00 15.82
N ALA A 88 34.42 18.43 15.27
CA ALA A 88 35.27 17.49 15.98
C ALA A 88 35.79 18.09 17.29
N GLY A 89 35.74 17.32 18.38
CA GLY A 89 36.14 17.75 19.71
C GLY A 89 35.09 18.55 20.49
N SER A 90 33.90 18.81 19.91
CA SER A 90 32.78 19.47 20.61
C SER A 90 31.76 18.50 21.21
N TRP A 91 32.04 17.19 21.20
CA TRP A 91 31.14 16.17 21.76
C TRP A 91 31.27 16.12 23.30
N PRO A 92 30.20 16.36 24.07
CA PRO A 92 30.26 16.27 25.52
C PRO A 92 30.54 14.85 26.01
N ALA A 93 31.38 14.71 27.03
CA ALA A 93 31.80 13.39 27.53
C ALA A 93 30.65 12.55 28.12
N HIS A 94 29.60 13.20 28.65
CA HIS A 94 28.43 12.51 29.20
C HIS A 94 27.37 12.17 28.15
N LEU A 95 27.43 12.79 26.97
CA LEU A 95 26.40 12.64 25.94
C LEU A 95 26.52 11.28 25.26
N VAL A 96 25.49 10.46 25.39
CA VAL A 96 25.47 9.12 24.78
C VAL A 96 24.91 9.19 23.36
N ALA A 97 25.76 8.84 22.38
CA ALA A 97 25.35 8.69 20.99
C ALA A 97 24.61 7.37 20.75
N LEU A 98 23.50 7.43 20.02
CA LEU A 98 22.65 6.29 19.66
C LEU A 98 22.46 6.24 18.15
N ALA A 99 22.56 5.04 17.59
CA ALA A 99 22.34 4.81 16.16
C ALA A 99 21.52 3.55 15.92
N PRO A 100 20.64 3.54 14.91
CA PRO A 100 19.80 2.38 14.60
C PRO A 100 20.61 1.18 14.10
N GLY A 101 21.81 1.40 13.57
CA GLY A 101 22.61 0.32 13.01
C GLY A 101 24.09 0.66 12.88
N PRO A 102 24.93 -0.36 12.60
CA PRO A 102 26.39 -0.23 12.58
C PRO A 102 26.88 0.81 11.57
N GLY A 103 26.29 0.90 10.38
CA GLY A 103 26.72 1.87 9.37
C GLY A 103 26.50 3.35 9.77
N THR A 104 25.58 3.64 10.69
CA THR A 104 25.44 5.00 11.24
C THR A 104 26.45 5.25 12.36
N ALA A 105 26.74 4.23 13.17
CA ALA A 105 27.79 4.29 14.19
C ALA A 105 29.19 4.47 13.57
N GLU A 106 29.49 3.80 12.47
CA GLU A 106 30.74 3.98 11.72
C GLU A 106 30.88 5.42 11.19
N ALA A 107 29.79 6.00 10.68
CA ALA A 107 29.78 7.38 10.21
C ALA A 107 30.03 8.38 11.35
N LEU A 108 29.48 8.13 12.55
CA LEU A 108 29.75 8.92 13.75
C LEU A 108 31.19 8.77 14.25
N ALA A 109 31.71 7.55 14.25
CA ALA A 109 33.08 7.26 14.65
C ALA A 109 34.09 7.98 13.74
N ALA A 110 33.84 8.02 12.43
CA ALA A 110 34.65 8.77 11.47
C ALA A 110 34.69 10.28 11.74
N LEU A 111 33.71 10.81 12.47
CA LEU A 111 33.59 12.21 12.88
C LEU A 111 34.11 12.46 14.32
N GLY A 112 34.71 11.45 14.95
CA GLY A 112 35.27 11.54 16.30
C GLY A 112 34.28 11.28 17.43
N ILE A 113 33.05 10.84 17.12
CA ILE A 113 32.06 10.42 18.12
C ILE A 113 32.16 8.90 18.29
N ALA A 114 33.07 8.49 19.16
CA ALA A 114 33.28 7.09 19.52
C ALA A 114 32.16 6.56 20.45
N ASP A 115 32.10 5.25 20.66
CA ASP A 115 31.20 4.57 21.61
C ASP A 115 29.68 4.74 21.37
N THR A 116 29.28 4.92 20.12
CA THR A 116 27.86 4.93 19.72
C THR A 116 27.17 3.61 20.07
N ARG A 117 26.05 3.67 20.78
CA ARG A 117 25.24 2.49 21.14
C ARG A 117 24.31 2.11 19.99
N VAL A 118 24.32 0.82 19.64
CA VAL A 118 23.55 0.24 18.54
C VAL A 118 22.80 -1.00 19.05
N PRO A 119 21.56 -1.24 18.62
CA PRO A 119 20.86 -2.49 18.95
C PRO A 119 21.58 -3.73 18.41
N ALA A 120 21.45 -4.86 19.10
CA ALA A 120 22.19 -6.08 18.78
C ALA A 120 21.58 -6.90 17.63
N THR A 121 20.26 -6.81 17.41
CA THR A 121 19.52 -7.74 16.54
C THR A 121 18.72 -7.04 15.45
N THR A 122 17.94 -6.01 15.78
CA THR A 122 17.10 -5.26 14.84
C THR A 122 17.70 -3.88 14.61
N PHE A 123 18.15 -3.61 13.38
CA PHE A 123 18.88 -2.37 13.06
C PHE A 123 17.95 -1.23 12.62
N ASP A 124 17.00 -0.87 13.46
CA ASP A 124 15.97 0.13 13.18
C ASP A 124 15.52 0.88 14.45
N SER A 125 14.45 1.68 14.33
CA SER A 125 13.88 2.44 15.46
C SER A 125 13.31 1.55 16.56
N GLU A 126 12.80 0.36 16.22
CA GLU A 126 12.25 -0.58 17.20
C GLU A 126 13.38 -1.22 18.01
N GLY A 127 14.47 -1.59 17.33
CA GLY A 127 15.70 -2.04 18.00
C GLY A 127 16.30 -0.99 18.92
N LEU A 128 16.37 0.28 18.49
CA LEU A 128 16.78 1.38 19.35
C LEU A 128 15.92 1.49 20.60
N LEU A 129 14.60 1.44 20.44
CA LEU A 129 13.64 1.50 21.54
C LEU A 129 13.71 0.27 22.47
N ALA A 130 14.30 -0.84 22.02
CA ALA A 130 14.54 -2.02 22.83
C ALA A 130 15.82 -1.93 23.68
N LEU A 131 16.66 -0.91 23.48
CA LEU A 131 17.86 -0.71 24.29
C LEU A 131 17.48 -0.46 25.76
N PRO A 132 18.05 -1.20 26.74
CA PRO A 132 17.70 -1.04 28.15
C PRO A 132 17.87 0.39 28.68
N LEU A 133 18.89 1.11 28.17
CA LEU A 133 19.17 2.50 28.53
C LEU A 133 18.07 3.50 28.10
N LEU A 134 17.14 3.09 27.24
CA LEU A 134 16.00 3.89 26.79
C LEU A 134 14.67 3.45 27.42
N ALA A 135 14.67 2.52 28.38
CA ALA A 135 13.46 1.98 29.00
C ALA A 135 12.77 2.97 29.95
N ASP A 136 13.54 3.75 30.72
CA ASP A 136 13.06 4.80 31.61
C ASP A 136 13.83 6.10 31.32
N LEU A 137 13.11 7.12 30.89
CA LEU A 137 13.69 8.38 30.43
C LEU A 137 13.22 9.58 31.25
N ARG A 138 12.60 9.34 32.42
CA ARG A 138 12.13 10.43 33.29
C ARG A 138 13.26 11.41 33.62
N GLY A 139 13.05 12.68 33.26
CA GLY A 139 14.02 13.75 33.47
C GLY A 139 15.22 13.73 32.53
N LYS A 140 15.21 12.87 31.50
CA LYS A 140 16.25 12.79 30.47
C LYS A 140 15.87 13.61 29.25
N ARG A 141 16.85 14.29 28.66
CA ARG A 141 16.66 15.03 27.40
C ARG A 141 17.34 14.31 26.24
N ILE A 142 16.62 14.23 25.13
CA ILE A 142 17.03 13.49 23.94
C ILE A 142 16.95 14.40 22.72
N ALA A 143 18.06 14.54 22.00
CA ALA A 143 18.08 15.16 20.68
C ALA A 143 17.97 14.09 19.60
N ILE A 144 17.01 14.22 18.69
CA ILE A 144 16.88 13.33 17.52
C ILE A 144 17.34 14.10 16.28
N PHE A 145 18.51 13.75 15.79
CA PHE A 145 19.09 14.25 14.56
C PHE A 145 18.49 13.49 13.38
N ARG A 146 17.72 14.18 12.54
CA ARG A 146 16.98 13.60 11.41
C ARG A 146 16.92 14.53 10.21
N GLY A 147 16.40 14.02 9.10
CA GLY A 147 16.02 14.86 7.96
C GLY A 147 14.66 15.54 8.15
N ASP A 148 14.27 16.35 7.17
CA ASP A 148 12.90 16.88 7.07
C ASP A 148 11.88 15.72 6.95
N GLY A 149 10.98 15.61 7.94
CA GLY A 149 9.96 14.55 8.04
C GLY A 149 10.42 13.19 8.60
N GLY A 150 9.52 12.48 9.29
CA GLY A 150 9.64 11.05 9.65
C GLY A 150 10.29 10.73 11.01
N ARG A 151 9.86 9.64 11.67
CA ARG A 151 10.28 9.17 13.03
C ARG A 151 9.47 9.75 14.19
N GLU A 152 8.23 10.15 13.92
CA GLU A 152 7.22 10.58 14.89
C GLU A 152 7.05 9.52 15.98
N HIS A 153 6.87 8.26 15.57
CA HIS A 153 6.73 7.12 16.48
C HIS A 153 7.91 6.93 17.45
N LEU A 154 9.16 7.20 17.00
CA LEU A 154 10.34 7.09 17.86
C LEU A 154 10.30 8.16 18.95
N ALA A 155 10.04 9.42 18.60
CA ALA A 155 9.95 10.49 19.59
C ALA A 155 8.74 10.31 20.51
N ASP A 156 7.59 9.92 19.98
CA ASP A 156 6.38 9.72 20.78
C ASP A 156 6.60 8.62 21.82
N THR A 157 7.29 7.55 21.46
CA THR A 157 7.65 6.48 22.39
C THR A 157 8.67 6.94 23.44
N LEU A 158 9.70 7.69 23.05
CA LEU A 158 10.69 8.24 23.99
C LEU A 158 10.04 9.24 24.98
N ARG A 159 9.10 10.05 24.51
CA ARG A 159 8.28 10.95 25.35
C ARG A 159 7.36 10.20 26.29
N ALA A 160 6.70 9.15 25.80
CA ALA A 160 5.86 8.29 26.62
C ALA A 160 6.64 7.60 27.76
N ARG A 161 7.95 7.39 27.60
CA ARG A 161 8.86 6.87 28.63
C ARG A 161 9.41 7.96 29.57
N GLY A 162 8.90 9.19 29.48
CA GLY A 162 9.22 10.30 30.37
C GLY A 162 10.36 11.21 29.91
N GLY A 163 10.89 11.00 28.70
CA GLY A 163 11.96 11.82 28.14
C GLY A 163 11.47 13.09 27.46
N GLU A 164 12.24 14.17 27.56
CA GLU A 164 12.04 15.37 26.75
C GLU A 164 12.75 15.19 25.42
N VAL A 165 12.03 15.36 24.30
CA VAL A 165 12.58 15.04 22.98
C VAL A 165 12.53 16.25 22.05
N ASP A 166 13.71 16.68 21.61
CA ASP A 166 13.90 17.73 20.63
C ASP A 166 14.23 17.13 19.25
N TYR A 167 13.60 17.66 18.21
CA TYR A 167 13.96 17.34 16.84
C TYR A 167 14.99 18.31 16.31
N VAL A 168 16.07 17.76 15.78
CA VAL A 168 17.11 18.51 15.09
C VAL A 168 17.07 18.12 13.61
N ALA A 169 16.51 19.00 12.78
CA ALA A 169 16.52 18.84 11.33
C ALA A 169 17.92 19.20 10.79
N CYS A 170 18.64 18.19 10.32
CA CYS A 170 20.07 18.32 9.98
C CYS A 170 20.31 18.35 8.48
N TYR A 171 19.38 17.80 7.69
CA TYR A 171 19.48 17.78 6.24
C TYR A 171 18.10 17.74 5.63
N ARG A 172 18.02 18.13 4.36
CA ARG A 172 16.81 17.97 3.55
C ARG A 172 17.10 17.11 2.34
N ARG A 173 16.09 16.37 1.90
CA ARG A 173 16.15 15.58 0.67
C ARG A 173 15.49 16.38 -0.43
N ALA A 174 16.19 16.54 -1.53
CA ALA A 174 15.65 17.15 -2.73
C ALA A 174 15.98 16.28 -3.94
N PRO A 175 15.18 16.34 -5.02
CA PRO A 175 15.62 15.86 -6.31
C PRO A 175 16.94 16.56 -6.74
N PRO A 176 17.78 15.91 -7.57
CA PRO A 176 18.96 16.57 -8.13
C PRO A 176 18.54 17.82 -8.92
N ALA A 177 19.27 18.92 -8.69
CA ALA A 177 18.93 20.24 -9.25
C ALA A 177 19.13 20.31 -10.77
N ASP A 178 20.16 19.64 -11.28
CA ASP A 178 20.50 19.54 -12.69
C ASP A 178 20.77 18.07 -13.05
N VAL A 179 20.39 17.67 -14.27
CA VAL A 179 20.59 16.34 -14.85
C VAL A 179 21.34 16.37 -16.18
N ALA A 180 21.78 17.55 -16.66
CA ALA A 180 22.46 17.69 -17.95
C ALA A 180 23.71 16.80 -18.07
N GLY A 181 24.49 16.67 -16.99
CA GLY A 181 25.65 15.76 -16.96
C GLY A 181 25.29 14.28 -17.06
N LEU A 182 24.08 13.90 -16.62
CA LEU A 182 23.55 12.54 -16.78
C LEU A 182 23.06 12.32 -18.21
N ASP A 183 22.34 13.29 -18.77
CA ASP A 183 21.86 13.24 -20.16
C ASP A 183 23.05 13.13 -21.13
N ALA A 184 24.08 13.97 -20.99
CA ALA A 184 25.31 13.89 -21.79
C ALA A 184 26.02 12.53 -21.66
N ALA A 185 26.01 11.92 -20.47
CA ALA A 185 26.62 10.61 -20.26
C ALA A 185 25.88 9.47 -20.98
N PHE A 186 24.57 9.57 -21.13
CA PHE A 186 23.80 8.63 -21.93
C PHE A 186 23.94 8.90 -23.43
N GLU A 187 23.98 10.17 -23.85
CA GLU A 187 24.16 10.56 -25.26
C GLU A 187 25.53 10.14 -25.80
N GLU A 188 26.59 10.28 -25.00
CA GLU A 188 27.96 9.87 -25.34
C GLU A 188 28.17 8.34 -25.25
N GLY A 189 27.13 7.57 -24.87
CA GLY A 189 27.23 6.12 -24.72
C GLY A 189 28.09 5.66 -23.54
N ARG A 190 28.43 6.56 -22.61
CA ARG A 190 29.23 6.26 -21.41
C ARG A 190 28.48 5.42 -20.38
N ILE A 191 27.18 5.20 -20.54
CA ILE A 191 26.36 4.39 -19.63
C ILE A 191 25.78 3.21 -20.40
N THR A 192 26.18 2.01 -19.99
CA THR A 192 25.76 0.73 -20.58
C THR A 192 24.91 -0.10 -19.61
N ALA A 193 24.97 0.20 -18.31
CA ALA A 193 24.21 -0.46 -17.26
C ALA A 193 23.84 0.55 -16.16
N VAL A 194 22.71 0.32 -15.48
CA VAL A 194 22.21 1.25 -14.46
C VAL A 194 21.94 0.54 -13.14
N THR A 195 22.33 1.13 -12.02
CA THR A 195 22.00 0.62 -10.68
C THR A 195 21.09 1.60 -9.95
N VAL A 196 19.93 1.12 -9.50
CA VAL A 196 18.91 1.95 -8.82
C VAL A 196 18.64 1.41 -7.43
N THR A 197 18.91 2.21 -6.41
CA THR A 197 18.84 1.76 -5.00
C THR A 197 17.66 2.30 -4.21
N ALA A 198 16.85 3.21 -4.78
CA ALA A 198 15.65 3.73 -4.13
C ALA A 198 14.55 4.07 -5.15
N SER A 199 13.31 3.71 -4.81
CA SER A 199 12.09 4.03 -5.56
C SER A 199 11.89 5.54 -5.76
N GLU A 200 12.05 6.31 -4.69
CA GLU A 200 11.95 7.76 -4.72
C GLU A 200 13.02 8.37 -5.66
N GLY A 201 14.27 7.90 -5.55
CA GLY A 201 15.35 8.35 -6.42
C GLY A 201 15.10 8.04 -7.90
N LEU A 202 14.58 6.86 -8.20
CA LEU A 202 14.20 6.51 -9.57
C LEU A 202 13.17 7.49 -10.12
N GLY A 203 12.11 7.77 -9.37
CA GLY A 203 11.08 8.73 -9.79
C GLY A 203 11.65 10.12 -10.03
N ASN A 204 12.49 10.61 -9.11
CA ASN A 204 13.12 11.93 -9.18
C ASN A 204 14.03 12.10 -10.40
N LEU A 205 14.81 11.08 -10.74
CA LEU A 205 15.64 11.11 -11.96
C LEU A 205 14.77 10.97 -13.20
N TRP A 206 13.85 10.01 -13.20
CA TRP A 206 13.05 9.67 -14.37
C TRP A 206 12.21 10.84 -14.87
N SER A 207 11.62 11.64 -13.97
CA SER A 207 10.81 12.79 -14.35
C SER A 207 11.64 13.97 -14.90
N ARG A 208 12.96 14.00 -14.68
CA ARG A 208 13.81 15.16 -14.98
C ARG A 208 14.72 14.96 -16.20
N ILE A 209 15.18 13.73 -16.46
CA ILE A 209 16.01 13.41 -17.63
C ILE A 209 15.23 13.57 -18.94
N ALA A 210 15.96 13.90 -20.03
CA ALA A 210 15.38 14.06 -21.35
C ALA A 210 14.77 12.77 -21.90
N GLU A 211 13.81 12.86 -22.85
CA GLU A 211 13.19 11.66 -23.43
C GLU A 211 14.20 10.79 -24.20
N GLY A 212 15.21 11.40 -24.84
CA GLY A 212 16.33 10.69 -25.46
C GLY A 212 17.09 9.83 -24.45
N THR A 213 17.39 10.40 -23.28
CA THR A 213 18.02 9.71 -22.16
C THR A 213 17.15 8.58 -21.61
N ARG A 214 15.82 8.79 -21.49
CA ARG A 214 14.89 7.72 -21.09
C ARG A 214 14.92 6.57 -22.08
N ALA A 215 14.92 6.85 -23.38
CA ALA A 215 14.99 5.82 -24.41
C ALA A 215 16.29 5.00 -24.29
N SER A 216 17.44 5.67 -24.13
CA SER A 216 18.73 5.01 -23.91
C SER A 216 18.74 4.17 -22.63
N TRP A 217 18.21 4.71 -21.52
CA TRP A 217 18.11 3.98 -20.25
C TRP A 217 17.21 2.74 -20.37
N ARG A 218 16.05 2.80 -21.05
CA ARG A 218 15.20 1.61 -21.32
C ARG A 218 15.97 0.51 -22.06
N GLY A 219 16.96 0.89 -22.88
CA GLY A 219 17.86 -0.02 -23.57
C GLY A 219 18.81 -0.76 -22.63
N CYS A 220 19.26 -0.12 -21.55
CA CYS A 220 20.26 -0.62 -20.61
C CYS A 220 19.68 -1.60 -19.58
N PRO A 221 20.43 -2.66 -19.21
CA PRO A 221 20.14 -3.46 -18.03
C PRO A 221 20.14 -2.59 -16.77
N THR A 222 19.04 -2.65 -16.02
CA THR A 222 18.85 -1.93 -14.76
C THR A 222 18.88 -2.92 -13.58
N PHE A 223 19.68 -2.64 -12.56
CA PHE A 223 19.89 -3.49 -11.40
C PHE A 223 19.34 -2.82 -10.16
N VAL A 224 18.49 -3.53 -9.42
CA VAL A 224 17.80 -2.99 -8.24
C VAL A 224 17.88 -3.95 -7.07
N PRO A 225 18.00 -3.48 -5.82
CA PRO A 225 18.18 -4.35 -4.66
C PRO A 225 16.86 -4.89 -4.09
N HIS A 226 15.71 -4.30 -4.47
CA HIS A 226 14.42 -4.59 -3.84
C HIS A 226 13.28 -4.71 -4.87
N PRO A 227 12.33 -5.67 -4.69
CA PRO A 227 11.19 -5.86 -5.60
C PRO A 227 10.36 -4.59 -5.86
N ARG A 228 10.11 -3.78 -4.83
CA ARG A 228 9.41 -2.48 -4.97
C ARG A 228 10.08 -1.53 -5.96
N ILE A 229 11.42 -1.50 -5.98
CA ILE A 229 12.20 -0.66 -6.88
C ILE A 229 12.18 -1.28 -8.29
N ALA A 230 12.20 -2.62 -8.39
CA ALA A 230 12.05 -3.33 -9.65
C ALA A 230 10.72 -3.04 -10.32
N THR A 231 9.63 -3.02 -9.54
CA THR A 231 8.29 -2.68 -10.02
C THR A 231 8.28 -1.27 -10.62
N GLN A 232 8.82 -0.28 -9.90
CA GLN A 232 8.86 1.09 -10.41
C GLN A 232 9.79 1.25 -11.63
N ALA A 233 10.94 0.56 -11.66
CA ALA A 233 11.82 0.53 -12.83
C ALA A 233 11.12 -0.07 -14.06
N ARG A 234 10.26 -1.08 -13.86
CA ARG A 234 9.45 -1.66 -14.95
C ARG A 234 8.35 -0.73 -15.42
N VAL A 235 7.71 0.01 -14.52
CA VAL A 235 6.72 1.05 -14.86
C VAL A 235 7.36 2.13 -15.73
N SER A 236 8.61 2.49 -15.47
CA SER A 236 9.41 3.40 -16.33
C SER A 236 9.82 2.78 -17.69
N GLY A 237 9.61 1.49 -17.90
CA GLY A 237 10.03 0.76 -19.10
C GLY A 237 11.47 0.27 -19.08
N CYS A 238 12.16 0.36 -17.94
CA CYS A 238 13.55 -0.11 -17.79
C CYS A 238 13.61 -1.64 -17.69
N LYS A 239 14.60 -2.24 -18.35
CA LYS A 239 14.91 -3.67 -18.25
C LYS A 239 15.50 -4.01 -16.88
N SER A 240 14.67 -4.19 -15.86
CA SER A 240 15.15 -4.49 -14.50
C SER A 240 15.39 -5.99 -14.25
N SER A 241 16.59 -6.34 -13.77
CA SER A 241 16.90 -7.70 -13.31
C SER A 241 16.59 -7.89 -11.82
N LYS A 242 16.06 -9.06 -11.47
CA LYS A 242 15.78 -9.50 -10.08
C LYS A 242 17.10 -9.97 -9.44
N PRO A 243 17.36 -9.78 -8.12
CA PRO A 243 18.37 -10.63 -7.47
C PRO A 243 17.88 -12.09 -7.51
N PRO A 244 18.75 -13.08 -7.76
CA PRO A 244 18.35 -14.47 -7.74
C PRO A 244 17.81 -14.83 -6.35
N ALA A 245 16.65 -15.49 -6.32
CA ALA A 245 16.20 -16.20 -5.13
C ALA A 245 17.17 -17.36 -4.88
N ALA A 246 17.63 -17.52 -3.65
CA ALA A 246 18.40 -18.69 -3.26
C ALA A 246 17.47 -19.91 -3.28
N THR A 247 17.56 -20.70 -4.34
CA THR A 247 17.14 -22.10 -4.35
C THR A 247 18.40 -22.96 -4.46
N PRO A 248 18.63 -23.94 -3.56
CA PRO A 248 19.74 -24.87 -3.71
C PRO A 248 19.42 -25.88 -4.82
N GLY A 249 20.32 -26.04 -5.80
CA GLY A 249 20.40 -27.30 -6.56
C GLY A 249 20.15 -27.31 -8.07
N SER A 250 20.49 -26.27 -8.84
CA SER A 250 20.57 -26.41 -10.31
C SER A 250 21.87 -25.83 -10.87
N SER A 251 22.61 -26.62 -11.64
CA SER A 251 23.94 -26.30 -12.17
C SER A 251 23.92 -25.17 -13.21
N PRO A 252 25.06 -24.50 -13.45
CA PRO A 252 25.14 -23.32 -14.30
C PRO A 252 25.65 -23.68 -15.71
N ASP A 253 24.80 -24.23 -16.57
CA ASP A 253 25.16 -24.50 -17.98
C ASP A 253 24.03 -24.17 -18.94
N CYS A 254 23.83 -22.88 -19.26
CA CYS A 254 23.27 -22.47 -20.55
C CYS A 254 23.47 -20.96 -20.81
N TRP A 255 24.64 -20.60 -21.34
CA TRP A 255 24.86 -19.33 -22.04
C TRP A 255 25.32 -19.63 -23.47
N THR A 256 24.41 -20.04 -24.34
CA THR A 256 24.62 -20.04 -25.80
C THR A 256 23.27 -19.91 -26.51
N GLY A 257 23.11 -18.85 -27.31
CA GLY A 257 22.03 -18.78 -28.30
C GLY A 257 21.44 -17.40 -28.57
N CYS A 258 22.24 -16.44 -29.05
CA CYS A 258 21.70 -15.36 -29.87
C CYS A 258 21.35 -15.93 -31.25
N ALA A 259 20.06 -16.02 -31.58
CA ALA A 259 19.59 -16.24 -32.94
C ALA A 259 19.19 -14.88 -33.58
N PRO A 260 19.44 -14.68 -34.88
CA PRO A 260 19.39 -13.36 -35.51
C PRO A 260 17.97 -12.87 -35.78
N ALA A 261 17.85 -11.55 -35.90
CA ALA A 261 16.62 -10.80 -36.11
C ALA A 261 15.81 -11.29 -37.33
N GLY A 262 14.74 -12.05 -37.06
CA GLY A 262 13.67 -12.34 -38.01
C GLY A 262 12.49 -11.37 -37.81
N ARG A 263 12.12 -10.68 -38.89
CA ARG A 263 10.87 -9.92 -39.17
C ARG A 263 9.98 -9.59 -37.95
N ARG A 264 9.93 -8.30 -37.61
CA ARG A 264 8.88 -7.73 -36.73
C ARG A 264 7.52 -8.02 -37.36
N SER A 265 6.76 -8.97 -36.82
CA SER A 265 5.32 -8.96 -37.03
C SER A 265 4.78 -7.73 -36.29
N GLU A 266 3.89 -6.98 -36.94
CA GLU A 266 3.15 -5.89 -36.31
C GLU A 266 2.41 -6.47 -35.10
N ARG A 267 2.91 -6.22 -33.88
CA ARG A 267 2.18 -6.57 -32.67
C ARG A 267 1.06 -5.56 -32.51
N MET A 268 -0.13 -5.93 -32.98
CA MET A 268 -1.36 -5.16 -32.77
C MET A 268 -1.55 -4.90 -31.28
N THR A 269 -1.80 -3.63 -30.93
CA THR A 269 -2.12 -3.21 -29.57
C THR A 269 -3.38 -3.93 -29.09
N PRO A 270 -3.37 -4.64 -27.93
CA PRO A 270 -4.57 -5.30 -27.43
C PRO A 270 -5.72 -4.30 -27.21
N GLU A 271 -6.93 -4.70 -27.57
CA GLU A 271 -8.15 -3.89 -27.41
C GLU A 271 -8.87 -4.27 -26.11
N LEU A 272 -9.27 -3.25 -25.35
CA LEU A 272 -9.99 -3.38 -24.08
C LEU A 272 -11.41 -2.83 -24.18
N LEU A 273 -12.38 -3.52 -23.59
CA LEU A 273 -13.72 -2.97 -23.34
C LEU A 273 -13.83 -2.47 -21.90
N ILE A 274 -14.28 -1.24 -21.72
CA ILE A 274 -14.47 -0.62 -20.40
C ILE A 274 -15.96 -0.55 -20.08
N THR A 275 -16.41 -1.29 -19.06
CA THR A 275 -17.85 -1.45 -18.74
C THR A 275 -18.28 -0.71 -17.47
N ALA A 276 -17.39 0.07 -16.88
CA ALA A 276 -17.65 0.87 -15.69
C ALA A 276 -16.98 2.24 -15.77
N ARG A 277 -17.49 3.22 -15.01
CA ARG A 277 -16.79 4.49 -14.82
C ARG A 277 -15.46 4.27 -14.11
N LEU A 278 -14.36 4.39 -14.85
CA LEU A 278 -13.02 4.28 -14.28
C LEU A 278 -12.48 5.65 -13.86
N PRO A 279 -11.75 5.75 -12.73
CA PRO A 279 -11.11 7.00 -12.35
C PRO A 279 -9.97 7.37 -13.31
N PRO A 280 -9.65 8.67 -13.51
CA PRO A 280 -8.61 9.09 -14.46
C PRO A 280 -7.25 8.44 -14.22
N PHE A 281 -6.86 8.23 -12.96
CA PHE A 281 -5.58 7.59 -12.60
C PHE A 281 -5.50 6.10 -12.97
N LEU A 282 -6.61 5.46 -13.34
CA LEU A 282 -6.65 4.13 -13.94
C LEU A 282 -6.87 4.24 -15.46
N PHE A 283 -7.85 5.04 -15.89
CA PHE A 283 -8.27 5.08 -17.29
C PHE A 283 -7.21 5.66 -18.22
N GLU A 284 -6.56 6.77 -17.86
CA GLU A 284 -5.55 7.40 -18.71
C GLU A 284 -4.33 6.50 -18.93
N PRO A 285 -3.77 5.83 -17.90
CA PRO A 285 -2.74 4.81 -18.11
C PRO A 285 -3.17 3.63 -18.98
N LEU A 286 -4.44 3.21 -18.92
CA LEU A 286 -4.94 2.14 -19.79
C LEU A 286 -5.00 2.62 -21.24
N ARG A 287 -5.55 3.82 -21.50
CA ARG A 287 -5.62 4.42 -22.85
C ARG A 287 -4.25 4.68 -23.47
N ALA A 288 -3.25 5.01 -22.65
CA ALA A 288 -1.88 5.20 -23.12
C ALA A 288 -1.23 3.89 -23.59
N ARG A 289 -1.76 2.71 -23.21
CA ARG A 289 -1.14 1.41 -23.44
C ARG A 289 -1.97 0.45 -24.30
N TYR A 290 -3.29 0.59 -24.26
CA TYR A 290 -4.24 -0.27 -24.94
C TYR A 290 -5.23 0.56 -25.75
N ALA A 291 -5.77 -0.02 -26.80
CA ALA A 291 -6.91 0.56 -27.49
C ALA A 291 -8.18 0.33 -26.63
N CYS A 292 -8.62 1.35 -25.91
CA CYS A 292 -9.74 1.26 -24.99
C CYS A 292 -11.05 1.73 -25.63
N HIS A 293 -12.08 0.89 -25.55
CA HIS A 293 -13.45 1.17 -26.00
C HIS A 293 -14.32 1.38 -24.77
N ASP A 294 -14.73 2.62 -24.52
CA ASP A 294 -15.55 2.99 -23.36
C ASP A 294 -17.02 2.67 -23.62
N HIS A 295 -17.42 1.43 -23.33
CA HIS A 295 -18.80 0.97 -23.44
C HIS A 295 -19.71 1.67 -22.42
N PHE A 296 -19.19 1.98 -21.23
CA PHE A 296 -19.96 2.66 -20.19
C PHE A 296 -20.42 4.06 -20.64
N GLN A 297 -19.56 4.81 -21.32
CA GLN A 297 -19.89 6.16 -21.82
C GLN A 297 -20.40 6.21 -23.26
N ALA A 298 -20.43 5.09 -23.99
CA ALA A 298 -20.86 5.06 -25.38
C ALA A 298 -22.35 5.44 -25.52
N THR A 299 -22.63 6.38 -26.43
CA THR A 299 -23.99 6.76 -26.80
C THR A 299 -24.73 5.68 -27.59
N ASP A 300 -23.99 4.85 -28.33
CA ASP A 300 -24.50 3.69 -29.07
C ASP A 300 -23.64 2.46 -28.76
N GLN A 301 -23.97 1.80 -27.66
CA GLN A 301 -23.32 0.58 -27.19
C GLN A 301 -23.39 -0.57 -28.23
N PRO A 302 -24.56 -0.87 -28.85
CA PRO A 302 -24.63 -1.88 -29.90
C PRO A 302 -23.69 -1.63 -31.08
N ALA A 303 -23.60 -0.39 -31.59
CA ALA A 303 -22.69 -0.07 -32.69
C ALA A 303 -21.21 -0.21 -32.30
N LEU A 304 -20.84 0.18 -31.07
CA LEU A 304 -19.50 -0.01 -30.52
C LEU A 304 -19.16 -1.50 -30.45
N LEU A 305 -20.07 -2.34 -29.93
CA LEU A 305 -19.86 -3.79 -29.82
C LEU A 305 -19.77 -4.45 -31.20
N ALA A 306 -20.62 -4.07 -32.15
CA ALA A 306 -20.56 -4.58 -33.52
C ALA A 306 -19.21 -4.26 -34.19
N THR A 307 -18.64 -3.09 -33.90
CA THR A 307 -17.39 -2.62 -34.52
C THR A 307 -16.15 -3.15 -33.82
N ALA A 308 -16.11 -3.11 -32.48
CA ALA A 308 -14.93 -3.41 -31.67
C ALA A 308 -14.96 -4.82 -31.05
N GLY A 309 -16.15 -5.33 -30.71
CA GLY A 309 -16.34 -6.60 -30.00
C GLY A 309 -15.55 -7.78 -30.56
N PRO A 310 -15.52 -8.01 -31.89
CA PRO A 310 -14.73 -9.09 -32.49
C PRO A 310 -13.22 -9.04 -32.24
N ARG A 311 -12.66 -7.87 -31.85
CA ARG A 311 -11.23 -7.64 -31.62
C ARG A 311 -10.88 -7.42 -30.14
N VAL A 312 -11.88 -7.24 -29.27
CA VAL A 312 -11.67 -7.05 -27.83
C VAL A 312 -11.06 -8.32 -27.22
N ARG A 313 -9.92 -8.16 -26.56
CA ARG A 313 -9.20 -9.25 -25.88
C ARG A 313 -9.20 -9.12 -24.36
N GLY A 314 -9.47 -7.93 -23.82
CA GLY A 314 -9.61 -7.71 -22.39
C GLY A 314 -10.83 -6.87 -22.03
N LEU A 315 -11.34 -7.03 -20.82
CA LEU A 315 -12.43 -6.24 -20.28
C LEU A 315 -12.06 -5.69 -18.91
N VAL A 316 -12.36 -4.42 -18.65
CA VAL A 316 -12.14 -3.78 -17.35
C VAL A 316 -13.47 -3.30 -16.78
N GLN A 317 -13.76 -3.68 -15.55
CA GLN A 317 -15.00 -3.32 -14.85
C GLN A 317 -14.77 -2.98 -13.37
N GLY A 318 -15.76 -2.40 -12.71
CA GLY A 318 -15.75 -2.19 -11.27
C GLY A 318 -16.23 -3.44 -10.51
N GLY A 319 -15.93 -3.51 -9.20
CA GLY A 319 -16.29 -4.68 -8.38
C GLY A 319 -17.79 -4.88 -8.13
N GLY A 320 -18.64 -3.88 -8.42
CA GLY A 320 -20.11 -4.00 -8.38
C GLY A 320 -20.76 -4.03 -9.76
N THR A 321 -19.96 -4.02 -10.83
CA THR A 321 -20.49 -4.02 -12.20
C THR A 321 -20.99 -5.43 -12.56
N VAL A 322 -22.25 -5.53 -12.99
CA VAL A 322 -22.83 -6.78 -13.49
C VAL A 322 -22.50 -6.90 -14.98
N THR A 323 -21.83 -7.99 -15.34
CA THR A 323 -21.52 -8.32 -16.74
C THR A 323 -22.39 -9.49 -17.20
N PRO A 324 -23.45 -9.26 -18.00
CA PRO A 324 -24.29 -10.34 -18.49
C PRO A 324 -23.53 -11.22 -19.50
N THR A 325 -23.84 -12.51 -19.55
CA THR A 325 -23.21 -13.44 -20.50
C THR A 325 -23.46 -13.03 -21.96
N ALA A 326 -24.63 -12.44 -22.26
CA ALA A 326 -24.96 -11.90 -23.58
C ALA A 326 -24.01 -10.77 -24.07
N LEU A 327 -23.35 -10.05 -23.14
CA LEU A 327 -22.27 -9.13 -23.50
C LEU A 327 -21.01 -9.91 -23.88
N LEU A 328 -20.67 -10.94 -23.10
CA LEU A 328 -19.48 -11.77 -23.35
C LEU A 328 -19.58 -12.58 -24.64
N ASP A 329 -20.79 -13.01 -25.04
CA ASP A 329 -21.05 -13.67 -26.32
C ASP A 329 -20.65 -12.80 -27.53
N GLN A 330 -20.70 -11.48 -27.39
CA GLN A 330 -20.30 -10.52 -28.43
C GLN A 330 -18.80 -10.24 -28.47
N LEU A 331 -18.02 -10.83 -27.55
CA LEU A 331 -16.58 -10.66 -27.42
C LEU A 331 -15.86 -12.00 -27.68
N PRO A 332 -15.89 -12.52 -28.92
CA PRO A 332 -15.42 -13.87 -29.22
C PRO A 332 -13.93 -14.08 -28.92
N GLN A 333 -13.12 -13.02 -28.95
CA GLN A 333 -11.69 -13.03 -28.65
C GLN A 333 -11.35 -12.63 -27.21
N LEU A 334 -12.33 -12.49 -26.31
CA LEU A 334 -12.07 -12.09 -24.93
C LEU A 334 -11.22 -13.14 -24.20
N GLU A 335 -10.14 -12.70 -23.58
CA GLU A 335 -9.18 -13.56 -22.88
C GLU A 335 -9.15 -13.27 -21.38
N ILE A 336 -9.33 -12.02 -20.96
CA ILE A 336 -9.21 -11.59 -19.56
C ILE A 336 -10.28 -10.56 -19.16
N ILE A 337 -10.81 -10.72 -17.95
CA ILE A 337 -11.59 -9.72 -17.21
C ILE A 337 -10.74 -9.24 -16.02
N SER A 338 -10.41 -7.94 -15.98
CA SER A 338 -9.71 -7.30 -14.86
C SER A 338 -10.68 -6.44 -14.05
N VAL A 339 -10.97 -6.87 -12.83
CA VAL A 339 -11.90 -6.19 -11.92
C VAL A 339 -11.14 -5.17 -11.07
N PHE A 340 -11.55 -3.90 -11.15
CA PHE A 340 -11.13 -2.85 -10.24
C PHE A 340 -11.95 -2.91 -8.94
N GLY A 341 -11.60 -3.88 -8.09
CA GLY A 341 -12.31 -4.20 -6.85
C GLY A 341 -11.95 -5.59 -6.32
N VAL A 342 -12.27 -5.85 -5.05
CA VAL A 342 -12.13 -7.19 -4.45
C VAL A 342 -13.32 -8.08 -4.77
N GLY A 343 -14.54 -7.56 -4.66
CA GLY A 343 -15.72 -8.32 -5.07
C GLY A 343 -15.82 -8.38 -6.60
N TYR A 344 -16.26 -9.54 -7.08
CA TYR A 344 -16.46 -9.88 -8.48
C TYR A 344 -17.80 -10.62 -8.65
N ASP A 345 -18.77 -10.33 -7.77
CA ASP A 345 -20.09 -10.98 -7.73
C ASP A 345 -20.93 -10.73 -9.01
N GLY A 346 -20.69 -9.62 -9.72
CA GLY A 346 -21.27 -9.36 -11.03
C GLY A 346 -20.59 -10.08 -12.20
N VAL A 347 -19.53 -10.87 -11.95
CA VAL A 347 -18.83 -11.64 -13.00
C VAL A 347 -19.44 -13.04 -13.11
N PRO A 348 -19.82 -13.49 -14.31
CA PRO A 348 -20.36 -14.84 -14.51
C PRO A 348 -19.19 -15.84 -14.54
N VAL A 349 -18.63 -16.16 -13.37
CA VAL A 349 -17.39 -16.95 -13.21
C VAL A 349 -17.49 -18.32 -13.89
N ASP A 350 -18.62 -19.01 -13.76
CA ASP A 350 -18.82 -20.32 -14.39
C ASP A 350 -18.81 -20.23 -15.92
N TYR A 351 -19.45 -19.19 -16.49
CA TYR A 351 -19.40 -18.92 -17.92
C TYR A 351 -17.98 -18.53 -18.38
N CYS A 352 -17.25 -17.76 -17.59
CA CYS A 352 -15.85 -17.44 -17.88
C CYS A 352 -15.00 -18.72 -17.91
N ARG A 353 -15.24 -19.66 -16.99
CA ARG A 353 -14.55 -20.96 -16.95
C ARG A 353 -14.79 -21.77 -18.22
N THR A 354 -16.03 -21.89 -18.69
CA THR A 354 -16.33 -22.67 -19.91
C THR A 354 -15.73 -22.07 -21.18
N ARG A 355 -15.56 -20.75 -21.21
CA ARG A 355 -14.94 -19.99 -22.31
C ARG A 355 -13.42 -19.86 -22.20
N GLY A 356 -12.80 -20.32 -21.10
CA GLY A 356 -11.37 -20.11 -20.85
C GLY A 356 -10.98 -18.65 -20.59
N ILE A 357 -11.94 -17.80 -20.22
CA ILE A 357 -11.70 -16.39 -19.89
C ILE A 357 -11.11 -16.30 -18.48
N LEU A 358 -9.94 -15.67 -18.38
CA LEU A 358 -9.29 -15.40 -17.10
C LEU A 358 -10.02 -14.29 -16.36
N VAL A 359 -10.15 -14.39 -15.03
CA VAL A 359 -10.69 -13.32 -14.19
C VAL A 359 -9.67 -12.95 -13.11
N THR A 360 -9.42 -11.65 -12.97
CA THR A 360 -8.53 -11.06 -11.97
C THR A 360 -9.22 -9.95 -11.20
N HIS A 361 -8.70 -9.64 -10.01
CA HIS A 361 -9.28 -8.68 -9.07
C HIS A 361 -8.16 -7.96 -8.29
N THR A 362 -8.51 -7.14 -7.29
CA THR A 362 -7.53 -6.36 -6.49
C THR A 362 -7.52 -6.73 -4.99
N PRO A 363 -7.20 -7.98 -4.61
CA PRO A 363 -7.10 -8.41 -3.22
C PRO A 363 -5.95 -7.71 -2.48
N ASP A 364 -5.98 -7.84 -1.15
CA ASP A 364 -4.97 -7.36 -0.20
C ASP A 364 -4.85 -5.84 -0.08
N VAL A 365 -4.76 -5.10 -1.20
CA VAL A 365 -4.46 -3.66 -1.26
C VAL A 365 -5.50 -2.72 -0.63
N LEU A 366 -6.71 -3.21 -0.33
CA LEU A 366 -7.79 -2.43 0.27
C LEU A 366 -8.21 -2.90 1.67
N THR A 367 -7.54 -3.92 2.21
CA THR A 367 -7.97 -4.63 3.41
C THR A 367 -8.03 -3.71 4.63
N ASP A 368 -7.01 -2.87 4.80
CA ASP A 368 -6.89 -2.01 5.98
C ASP A 368 -7.90 -0.85 5.95
N ASP A 369 -8.07 -0.16 4.82
CA ASP A 369 -9.03 0.95 4.72
C ASP A 369 -10.48 0.48 4.91
N VAL A 370 -10.85 -0.69 4.38
CA VAL A 370 -12.20 -1.24 4.62
C VAL A 370 -12.37 -1.62 6.10
N ALA A 371 -11.33 -2.14 6.74
CA ALA A 371 -11.37 -2.47 8.17
C ALA A 371 -11.42 -1.22 9.06
N ASP A 372 -10.72 -0.15 8.67
CA ASP A 372 -10.78 1.16 9.31
C ASP A 372 -12.20 1.72 9.21
N LEU A 373 -12.83 1.65 8.03
CA LEU A 373 -14.20 2.15 7.84
C LEU A 373 -15.22 1.36 8.67
N ALA A 374 -15.11 0.03 8.72
CA ALA A 374 -15.98 -0.80 9.57
C ALA A 374 -15.84 -0.42 11.05
N THR A 375 -14.60 -0.20 11.50
CA THR A 375 -14.30 0.26 12.87
C THR A 375 -14.88 1.65 13.13
N ALA A 376 -14.78 2.54 12.15
CA ALA A 376 -15.39 3.87 12.20
C ALA A 376 -16.92 3.79 12.28
N LEU A 377 -17.59 2.93 11.49
CA LEU A 377 -19.03 2.71 11.56
C LEU A 377 -19.48 2.18 12.93
N VAL A 378 -18.71 1.26 13.52
CA VAL A 378 -18.94 0.80 14.91
C VAL A 378 -18.86 1.98 15.88
N LEU A 379 -17.82 2.81 15.79
CA LEU A 379 -17.66 3.99 16.65
C LEU A 379 -18.78 5.02 16.45
N MET A 380 -19.08 5.36 15.19
CA MET A 380 -20.10 6.35 14.83
C MET A 380 -21.48 5.95 15.33
N THR A 381 -21.85 4.67 15.22
CA THR A 381 -23.15 4.14 15.68
C THR A 381 -23.20 3.90 17.19
N ALA A 382 -22.08 3.54 17.84
CA ALA A 382 -22.03 3.34 19.29
C ALA A 382 -22.08 4.67 20.05
N ARG A 383 -21.29 5.64 19.59
CA ARG A 383 -21.06 6.93 20.24
C ARG A 383 -21.92 8.05 19.68
N GLY A 384 -22.74 7.78 18.66
CA GLY A 384 -23.62 8.75 18.04
C GLY A 384 -22.87 9.93 17.43
N LEU A 385 -21.66 9.71 16.90
CA LEU A 385 -20.76 10.81 16.51
C LEU A 385 -21.34 11.71 15.42
N VAL A 386 -22.06 11.14 14.46
CA VAL A 386 -22.73 11.90 13.40
C VAL A 386 -23.86 12.77 13.95
N ALA A 387 -24.62 12.26 14.92
CA ALA A 387 -25.67 13.04 15.58
C ALA A 387 -25.08 14.13 16.49
N ALA A 388 -24.01 13.81 17.23
CA ALA A 388 -23.30 14.77 18.08
C ALA A 388 -22.69 15.92 17.25
N GLU A 389 -22.15 15.62 16.07
CA GLU A 389 -21.61 16.62 15.15
C GLU A 389 -22.72 17.55 14.63
N ARG A 390 -23.85 16.98 14.18
CA ARG A 390 -25.04 17.75 13.78
C ARG A 390 -25.58 18.62 14.92
N PHE A 391 -25.59 18.10 16.15
CA PHE A 391 -26.06 18.82 17.35
C PHE A 391 -25.20 20.05 17.68
N VAL A 392 -23.88 19.98 17.46
CA VAL A 392 -23.01 21.16 17.58
C VAL A 392 -23.30 22.17 16.47
N ARG A 393 -23.44 21.70 15.21
CA ARG A 393 -23.71 22.59 14.06
C ARG A 393 -25.06 23.29 14.12
N SER A 394 -26.07 22.67 14.72
CA SER A 394 -27.39 23.28 14.89
C SER A 394 -27.43 24.34 15.99
N GLY A 395 -26.37 24.48 16.80
CA GLY A 395 -26.30 25.41 17.92
C GLY A 395 -27.02 24.93 19.19
N GLU A 396 -27.62 23.73 19.17
CA GLU A 396 -28.40 23.17 20.29
C GLU A 396 -27.54 22.93 21.53
N TRP A 397 -26.22 22.78 21.38
CA TRP A 397 -25.31 22.61 22.52
C TRP A 397 -25.30 23.80 23.49
N SER A 398 -25.60 25.01 23.00
CA SER A 398 -25.77 26.19 23.85
C SER A 398 -26.99 26.11 24.78
N ARG A 399 -27.94 25.21 24.47
CA ARG A 399 -29.23 25.06 25.17
C ARG A 399 -29.27 23.83 26.07
N GLY A 400 -28.34 22.90 25.92
CA GLY A 400 -28.27 21.67 26.72
C GLY A 400 -27.22 20.68 26.21
N GLY A 401 -26.83 19.73 27.07
CA GLY A 401 -25.92 18.64 26.67
C GLY A 401 -26.61 17.62 25.77
N PRO A 402 -25.86 16.90 24.91
CA PRO A 402 -26.43 15.85 24.07
C PRO A 402 -26.83 14.61 24.90
N PRO A 403 -27.70 13.72 24.38
CA PRO A 403 -28.05 12.47 25.02
C PRO A 403 -26.84 11.55 25.28
N LEU A 404 -26.93 10.71 26.31
CA LEU A 404 -25.92 9.69 26.60
C LEU A 404 -25.86 8.61 25.52
N THR A 405 -24.66 8.10 25.26
CA THR A 405 -24.40 7.07 24.23
C THR A 405 -23.70 5.84 24.81
N ASN A 406 -23.36 4.87 23.97
CA ASN A 406 -22.93 3.53 24.42
C ASN A 406 -21.41 3.38 24.39
N ARG A 407 -20.83 2.86 25.48
CA ARG A 407 -19.42 2.43 25.50
C ARG A 407 -19.21 1.17 24.63
N LEU A 408 -18.02 1.01 24.06
CA LEU A 408 -17.61 -0.19 23.32
C LEU A 408 -16.97 -1.26 24.23
N GLY A 409 -16.14 -0.86 25.19
CA GLY A 409 -15.40 -1.80 26.04
C GLY A 409 -16.30 -2.84 26.71
N GLY A 410 -15.92 -4.10 26.59
CA GLY A 410 -16.64 -5.26 27.11
C GLY A 410 -17.80 -5.77 26.24
N LYS A 411 -18.21 -5.05 25.19
CA LYS A 411 -19.23 -5.50 24.24
C LYS A 411 -18.71 -6.57 23.28
N THR A 412 -19.62 -7.35 22.70
CA THR A 412 -19.27 -8.38 21.72
C THR A 412 -19.43 -7.87 20.28
N ALA A 413 -18.37 -7.99 19.48
CA ALA A 413 -18.42 -7.87 18.04
C ALA A 413 -18.51 -9.26 17.40
N GLY A 414 -19.62 -9.56 16.74
CA GLY A 414 -19.80 -10.76 15.94
C GLY A 414 -19.47 -10.48 14.48
N ILE A 415 -18.47 -11.16 13.91
CA ILE A 415 -18.04 -10.97 12.52
C ILE A 415 -18.59 -12.10 11.63
N LEU A 416 -19.44 -11.76 10.67
CA LEU A 416 -19.91 -12.65 9.61
C LEU A 416 -18.89 -12.65 8.47
N GLY A 417 -18.09 -13.72 8.38
CA GLY A 417 -17.04 -13.88 7.37
C GLY A 417 -15.67 -13.47 7.87
N LEU A 418 -14.86 -14.44 8.30
CA LEU A 418 -13.51 -14.19 8.82
C LEU A 418 -12.39 -14.34 7.78
N GLY A 419 -12.54 -13.65 6.65
CA GLY A 419 -11.51 -13.50 5.62
C GLY A 419 -10.45 -12.46 6.02
N ARG A 420 -9.68 -11.95 5.04
CA ARG A 420 -8.66 -10.91 5.28
C ARG A 420 -9.24 -9.66 5.97
N ILE A 421 -10.33 -9.12 5.42
CA ILE A 421 -11.04 -7.95 5.95
C ILE A 421 -11.61 -8.27 7.34
N GLY A 422 -12.33 -9.39 7.50
CA GLY A 422 -12.87 -9.78 8.80
C GLY A 422 -11.81 -9.91 9.89
N LYS A 423 -10.62 -10.44 9.58
CA LYS A 423 -9.48 -10.51 10.52
C LYS A 423 -8.93 -9.12 10.85
N ALA A 424 -8.79 -8.25 9.86
CA ALA A 424 -8.33 -6.88 10.08
C ALA A 424 -9.30 -6.07 10.96
N ILE A 425 -10.61 -6.25 10.78
CA ILE A 425 -11.67 -5.69 11.62
C ILE A 425 -11.58 -6.24 13.04
N GLY A 426 -11.51 -7.56 13.21
CA GLY A 426 -11.46 -8.19 14.52
C GLY A 426 -10.30 -7.68 15.38
N ARG A 427 -9.10 -7.55 14.82
CA ARG A 427 -7.92 -7.02 15.54
C ARG A 427 -8.14 -5.59 16.06
N ARG A 428 -8.77 -4.74 15.25
CA ARG A 428 -9.06 -3.34 15.62
C ARG A 428 -10.11 -3.25 16.71
N LEU A 429 -11.18 -4.04 16.61
CA LEU A 429 -12.25 -4.05 17.61
C LEU A 429 -11.78 -4.67 18.94
N GLU A 430 -10.93 -5.69 18.89
CA GLU A 430 -10.26 -6.26 20.07
C GLU A 430 -9.36 -5.22 20.76
N ALA A 431 -8.57 -4.46 20.00
CA ALA A 431 -7.76 -3.35 20.54
C ALA A 431 -8.60 -2.23 21.19
N LEU A 432 -9.87 -2.07 20.78
CA LEU A 432 -10.84 -1.17 21.42
C LEU A 432 -11.52 -1.78 22.67
N GLY A 433 -11.06 -2.96 23.12
CA GLY A 433 -11.54 -3.64 24.31
C GLY A 433 -12.86 -4.40 24.11
N MET A 434 -13.24 -4.71 22.86
CA MET A 434 -14.39 -5.56 22.57
C MET A 434 -14.00 -7.05 22.60
N ARG A 435 -14.97 -7.91 22.90
CA ARG A 435 -14.85 -9.36 22.70
C ARG A 435 -15.18 -9.67 21.24
N VAL A 436 -14.33 -10.41 20.55
CA VAL A 436 -14.55 -10.78 19.16
C VAL A 436 -15.00 -12.24 19.07
N ALA A 437 -16.09 -12.47 18.33
CA ALA A 437 -16.57 -13.77 17.91
C ALA A 437 -16.84 -13.73 16.41
N TYR A 438 -16.87 -14.88 15.75
CA TYR A 438 -17.10 -14.92 14.31
C TYR A 438 -17.84 -16.17 13.86
N THR A 439 -18.44 -16.08 12.69
CA THR A 439 -18.96 -17.23 11.95
C THR A 439 -18.43 -17.23 10.52
N GLY A 440 -18.51 -18.38 9.88
CA GLY A 440 -18.02 -18.63 8.53
C GLY A 440 -18.05 -20.13 8.21
N ARG A 441 -17.60 -20.49 7.00
CA ARG A 441 -17.65 -21.88 6.51
C ARG A 441 -16.91 -22.88 7.40
N LYS A 442 -15.81 -22.46 8.02
CA LYS A 442 -15.00 -23.29 8.92
C LYS A 442 -14.28 -22.44 9.96
N PRO A 443 -13.94 -23.01 11.13
CA PRO A 443 -13.02 -22.39 12.07
C PRO A 443 -11.70 -21.99 11.39
N GLN A 444 -11.14 -20.87 11.81
CA GLN A 444 -9.84 -20.35 11.40
C GLN A 444 -8.82 -20.67 12.51
N ALA A 445 -7.77 -21.41 12.14
CA ALA A 445 -6.76 -21.87 13.11
C ALA A 445 -5.76 -20.78 13.52
N ASP A 446 -5.69 -19.68 12.78
CA ASP A 446 -4.72 -18.59 12.96
C ASP A 446 -5.23 -17.44 13.84
N VAL A 447 -6.36 -17.64 14.54
CA VAL A 447 -6.94 -16.65 15.47
C VAL A 447 -7.44 -17.32 16.74
N ALA A 448 -7.40 -16.60 17.87
CA ALA A 448 -7.90 -17.09 19.16
C ALA A 448 -9.38 -16.77 19.41
N TRP A 449 -10.04 -16.03 18.50
CA TRP A 449 -11.44 -15.62 18.67
C TRP A 449 -12.40 -16.82 18.64
N ARG A 450 -13.51 -16.69 19.36
CA ARG A 450 -14.52 -17.75 19.43
C ARG A 450 -15.22 -17.93 18.09
N TYR A 451 -15.14 -19.13 17.53
CA TYR A 451 -15.96 -19.55 16.40
C TYR A 451 -17.38 -19.90 16.88
N VAL A 452 -18.38 -19.38 16.18
CA VAL A 452 -19.80 -19.66 16.41
C VAL A 452 -20.37 -20.33 15.14
N PRO A 453 -20.88 -21.56 15.22
CA PRO A 453 -21.24 -22.34 14.03
C PRO A 453 -22.36 -21.77 13.17
N THR A 454 -23.29 -21.00 13.75
CA THR A 454 -24.44 -20.44 13.02
C THR A 454 -24.50 -18.92 13.16
N LEU A 455 -24.99 -18.25 12.12
CA LEU A 455 -25.17 -16.80 12.12
C LEU A 455 -26.20 -16.34 13.16
N ALA A 456 -27.30 -17.08 13.34
CA ALA A 456 -28.30 -16.76 14.34
C ALA A 456 -27.74 -16.80 15.78
N ALA A 457 -26.91 -17.81 16.10
CA ALA A 457 -26.25 -17.89 17.41
C ALA A 457 -25.20 -16.77 17.58
N LEU A 458 -24.48 -16.42 16.51
CA LEU A 458 -23.54 -15.29 16.54
C LEU A 458 -24.29 -13.97 16.80
N ALA A 459 -25.41 -13.75 16.12
CA ALA A 459 -26.23 -12.56 16.25
C ALA A 459 -26.80 -12.44 17.67
N ALA A 460 -27.33 -13.52 18.24
CA ALA A 460 -27.84 -13.56 19.61
C ALA A 460 -26.80 -13.17 20.68
N ASP A 461 -25.52 -13.46 20.44
CA ASP A 461 -24.42 -13.15 21.36
C ASP A 461 -23.77 -11.78 21.12
N ALA A 462 -24.12 -11.09 20.02
CA ALA A 462 -23.43 -9.89 19.55
C ALA A 462 -24.13 -8.59 19.97
N ASP A 463 -23.35 -7.61 20.42
CA ASP A 463 -23.80 -6.21 20.49
C ASP A 463 -23.67 -5.51 19.12
N PHE A 464 -22.71 -5.94 18.32
CA PHE A 464 -22.47 -5.46 16.96
C PHE A 464 -22.28 -6.66 16.03
N LEU A 465 -23.12 -6.79 15.01
CA LEU A 465 -22.96 -7.77 13.95
C LEU A 465 -22.32 -7.10 12.73
N VAL A 466 -21.09 -7.48 12.39
CA VAL A 466 -20.32 -6.91 11.28
C VAL A 466 -20.30 -7.87 10.10
N VAL A 467 -20.85 -7.45 8.97
CA VAL A 467 -20.89 -8.22 7.73
C VAL A 467 -19.62 -7.96 6.91
N ALA A 468 -18.81 -9.01 6.74
CA ALA A 468 -17.53 -8.97 6.03
C ALA A 468 -17.30 -10.21 5.14
N CYS A 469 -18.36 -10.91 4.76
CA CYS A 469 -18.31 -12.03 3.82
C CYS A 469 -18.47 -11.55 2.37
N PRO A 470 -17.97 -12.31 1.36
CA PRO A 470 -18.26 -12.02 -0.03
C PRO A 470 -19.77 -12.01 -0.30
N GLY A 471 -20.20 -11.18 -1.26
CA GLY A 471 -21.58 -11.23 -1.77
C GLY A 471 -21.78 -12.28 -2.86
N GLY A 472 -23.00 -12.33 -3.40
CA GLY A 472 -23.41 -13.26 -4.45
C GLY A 472 -24.58 -14.14 -4.02
N ALA A 473 -25.00 -15.04 -4.92
CA ALA A 473 -26.20 -15.86 -4.74
C ALA A 473 -26.21 -16.67 -3.43
N ALA A 474 -25.06 -17.20 -3.01
CA ALA A 474 -24.95 -18.02 -1.79
C ALA A 474 -25.10 -17.24 -0.48
N THR A 475 -24.98 -15.91 -0.51
CA THR A 475 -25.07 -15.04 0.68
C THR A 475 -26.20 -14.02 0.56
N HIS A 476 -27.04 -14.13 -0.47
CA HIS A 476 -28.16 -13.24 -0.70
C HIS A 476 -29.14 -13.33 0.47
N HIS A 477 -29.48 -12.18 1.07
CA HIS A 477 -30.36 -12.05 2.24
C HIS A 477 -29.96 -12.98 3.41
N LEU A 478 -28.67 -13.28 3.55
CA LEU A 478 -28.16 -14.10 4.65
C LEU A 478 -28.45 -13.45 6.01
N VAL A 479 -28.49 -12.11 6.08
CA VAL A 479 -29.00 -11.35 7.23
C VAL A 479 -30.46 -10.99 6.97
N ASP A 480 -31.35 -11.91 7.34
CA ASP A 480 -32.80 -11.76 7.21
C ASP A 480 -33.45 -11.22 8.50
N ALA A 481 -34.79 -11.15 8.51
CA ALA A 481 -35.56 -10.72 9.69
C ALA A 481 -35.29 -11.57 10.94
N GLY A 482 -35.02 -12.87 10.77
CA GLY A 482 -34.71 -13.78 11.88
C GLY A 482 -33.35 -13.49 12.52
N VAL A 483 -32.34 -13.23 11.70
CA VAL A 483 -31.01 -12.81 12.18
C VAL A 483 -31.07 -11.44 12.85
N LEU A 484 -31.83 -10.49 12.30
CA LEU A 484 -32.05 -9.17 12.90
C LEU A 484 -32.79 -9.28 14.24
N ALA A 485 -33.80 -10.14 14.34
CA ALA A 485 -34.48 -10.41 15.61
C ALA A 485 -33.56 -11.06 16.64
N ALA A 486 -32.69 -11.99 16.21
CA ALA A 486 -31.69 -12.61 17.08
C ALA A 486 -30.67 -11.56 17.60
N LEU A 487 -30.23 -10.62 16.75
CA LEU A 487 -29.35 -9.51 17.15
C LEU A 487 -30.00 -8.62 18.23
N GLY A 488 -31.31 -8.43 18.15
CA GLY A 488 -32.13 -7.87 19.22
C GLY A 488 -31.96 -6.37 19.47
N ALA A 489 -32.83 -5.83 20.33
CA ALA A 489 -33.06 -4.38 20.46
C ALA A 489 -31.85 -3.56 20.93
N LYS A 490 -30.82 -4.21 21.47
CA LYS A 490 -29.56 -3.57 21.88
C LYS A 490 -28.49 -3.61 20.78
N GLY A 491 -28.66 -4.51 19.82
CA GLY A 491 -27.67 -4.82 18.80
C GLY A 491 -27.62 -3.79 17.67
N THR A 492 -26.50 -3.75 16.96
CA THR A 492 -26.27 -2.87 15.82
C THR A 492 -25.69 -3.64 14.65
N LEU A 493 -26.29 -3.50 13.47
CA LEU A 493 -25.77 -4.09 12.25
C LEU A 493 -24.74 -3.16 11.61
N ILE A 494 -23.61 -3.70 11.17
CA ILE A 494 -22.60 -2.98 10.39
C ILE A 494 -22.42 -3.74 9.07
N ASN A 495 -22.63 -3.08 7.92
CA ASN A 495 -22.41 -3.71 6.62
C ASN A 495 -21.44 -2.87 5.77
N ILE A 496 -20.31 -3.49 5.44
CA ILE A 496 -19.25 -2.96 4.55
C ILE A 496 -18.98 -3.85 3.34
N ALA A 497 -19.79 -4.90 3.16
CA ALA A 497 -19.53 -5.95 2.18
C ALA A 497 -20.34 -5.72 0.89
N ARG A 498 -21.61 -6.14 0.89
CA ARG A 498 -22.58 -5.93 -0.18
C ARG A 498 -23.95 -5.73 0.44
N GLY A 499 -24.76 -4.82 -0.10
CA GLY A 499 -26.10 -4.57 0.41
C GLY A 499 -27.01 -5.78 0.26
N THR A 500 -26.89 -6.54 -0.84
CA THR A 500 -27.68 -7.76 -1.11
C THR A 500 -27.48 -8.90 -0.11
N ILE A 501 -26.49 -8.81 0.80
CA ILE A 501 -26.33 -9.78 1.89
C ILE A 501 -27.41 -9.58 2.97
N VAL A 502 -27.95 -8.38 3.08
CA VAL A 502 -28.99 -8.02 4.04
C VAL A 502 -30.32 -7.93 3.31
N ASP A 503 -31.38 -8.50 3.88
CA ASP A 503 -32.74 -8.21 3.45
C ASP A 503 -33.07 -6.76 3.85
N GLU A 504 -32.86 -5.82 2.94
CA GLU A 504 -32.96 -4.37 3.20
C GLU A 504 -34.37 -3.93 3.63
N PRO A 505 -35.48 -4.45 3.04
CA PRO A 505 -36.82 -4.24 3.58
C PRO A 505 -36.97 -4.73 5.03
N ALA A 506 -36.46 -5.92 5.37
CA ALA A 506 -36.50 -6.42 6.74
C ALA A 506 -35.66 -5.57 7.70
N LEU A 507 -34.51 -5.06 7.25
CA LEU A 507 -33.69 -4.12 8.02
C LEU A 507 -34.44 -2.82 8.32
N VAL A 508 -35.11 -2.24 7.32
CA VAL A 508 -35.92 -1.02 7.51
C VAL A 508 -37.04 -1.26 8.52
N ASP A 509 -37.77 -2.37 8.42
CA ASP A 509 -38.81 -2.73 9.40
C ASP A 509 -38.24 -2.91 10.82
N ALA A 510 -37.13 -3.65 10.93
CA ALA A 510 -36.46 -3.91 12.20
C ALA A 510 -36.00 -2.62 12.89
N LEU A 511 -35.44 -1.67 12.14
CA LEU A 511 -35.02 -0.37 12.66
C LEU A 511 -36.22 0.49 13.09
N ARG A 512 -37.29 0.54 12.28
CA ARG A 512 -38.51 1.30 12.60
C ARG A 512 -39.21 0.81 13.85
N ARG A 513 -39.26 -0.50 14.04
CA ARG A 513 -39.93 -1.16 15.17
C ARG A 513 -39.03 -1.29 16.40
N GLY A 514 -37.77 -0.87 16.32
CA GLY A 514 -36.80 -1.02 17.41
C GLY A 514 -36.41 -2.47 17.71
N VAL A 515 -36.57 -3.36 16.74
CA VAL A 515 -36.08 -4.76 16.82
C VAL A 515 -34.57 -4.79 16.95
N ILE A 516 -33.87 -3.84 16.31
CA ILE A 516 -32.44 -3.57 16.54
C ILE A 516 -32.23 -2.09 16.87
N ARG A 517 -31.14 -1.77 17.55
CA ARG A 517 -30.85 -0.40 18.00
C ARG A 517 -30.57 0.54 16.83
N GLY A 518 -29.81 0.07 15.85
CA GLY A 518 -29.30 0.91 14.77
C GLY A 518 -28.49 0.15 13.74
N ALA A 519 -28.04 0.86 12.69
CA ALA A 519 -27.22 0.29 11.64
C ALA A 519 -26.15 1.26 11.13
N GLY A 520 -24.97 0.73 10.77
CA GLY A 520 -23.93 1.46 10.05
C GLY A 520 -23.71 0.81 8.69
N LEU A 521 -24.06 1.52 7.61
CA LEU A 521 -24.11 0.98 6.26
C LEU A 521 -23.18 1.76 5.34
N ASP A 522 -22.22 1.08 4.73
CA ASP A 522 -21.46 1.59 3.60
C ASP A 522 -22.03 1.12 2.26
N VAL A 523 -22.94 0.14 2.28
CA VAL A 523 -23.46 -0.53 1.08
C VAL A 523 -24.97 -0.70 1.16
N PHE A 524 -25.64 -0.72 0.00
CA PHE A 524 -27.10 -0.79 -0.16
C PHE A 524 -27.50 -1.82 -1.23
N ALA A 525 -28.73 -2.31 -1.18
CA ALA A 525 -29.16 -3.37 -2.11
C ALA A 525 -29.22 -2.88 -3.57
N ASP A 526 -29.62 -1.63 -3.79
CA ASP A 526 -29.76 -0.99 -5.11
C ASP A 526 -28.92 0.31 -5.21
N GLU A 527 -27.62 0.21 -4.98
CA GLU A 527 -26.73 1.39 -5.05
C GLU A 527 -26.74 2.07 -6.45
N PRO A 528 -26.78 3.41 -6.52
CA PRO A 528 -26.63 4.39 -5.43
C PRO A 528 -27.94 4.80 -4.73
N ASN A 529 -29.06 4.12 -5.00
CA ASN A 529 -30.35 4.44 -4.42
C ASN A 529 -30.42 3.91 -2.97
N VAL A 530 -30.55 4.84 -2.03
CA VAL A 530 -30.75 4.52 -0.62
C VAL A 530 -32.25 4.57 -0.29
N PRO A 531 -32.82 3.57 0.40
CA PRO A 531 -34.22 3.64 0.84
C PRO A 531 -34.54 4.95 1.57
N PRO A 532 -35.55 5.72 1.11
CA PRO A 532 -35.95 6.96 1.78
C PRO A 532 -36.21 6.82 3.29
N PRO A 533 -36.78 5.70 3.80
CA PRO A 533 -36.90 5.48 5.24
C PRO A 533 -35.58 5.57 6.01
N LEU A 534 -34.47 5.05 5.48
CA LEU A 534 -33.18 5.07 6.16
C LEU A 534 -32.63 6.49 6.24
N LEU A 535 -32.83 7.31 5.20
CA LEU A 535 -32.39 8.71 5.19
C LEU A 535 -33.04 9.56 6.29
N ALA A 536 -34.22 9.18 6.74
CA ALA A 536 -34.97 9.88 7.79
C ALA A 536 -34.68 9.38 9.22
N MET A 537 -33.85 8.34 9.39
CA MET A 537 -33.57 7.74 10.69
C MET A 537 -32.32 8.35 11.33
N ASP A 538 -32.39 8.65 12.63
CA ASP A 538 -31.22 9.13 13.40
C ASP A 538 -30.39 8.00 14.02
N ASN A 539 -30.93 6.79 14.07
CA ASN A 539 -30.24 5.60 14.59
C ASN A 539 -29.46 4.84 13.52
N VAL A 540 -29.21 5.47 12.36
CA VAL A 540 -28.40 4.90 11.29
C VAL A 540 -27.25 5.83 10.88
N VAL A 541 -26.17 5.24 10.38
CA VAL A 541 -25.08 5.93 9.70
C VAL A 541 -24.99 5.36 8.29
N LEU A 542 -25.02 6.25 7.29
CA LEU A 542 -25.12 5.90 5.88
C LEU A 542 -23.93 6.52 5.15
N LEU A 543 -23.15 5.68 4.45
CA LEU A 543 -21.98 6.09 3.68
C LEU A 543 -22.10 5.60 2.23
N PRO A 544 -21.59 6.36 1.24
CA PRO A 544 -21.79 6.04 -0.17
C PRO A 544 -20.68 5.11 -0.72
N HIS A 545 -20.56 3.89 -0.17
CA HIS A 545 -19.62 2.85 -0.60
C HIS A 545 -18.16 3.34 -0.68
N VAL A 546 -17.69 3.88 0.45
CA VAL A 546 -16.37 4.51 0.58
C VAL A 546 -15.32 3.61 1.22
N GLY A 547 -15.60 2.33 1.47
CA GLY A 547 -14.69 1.38 2.11
C GLY A 547 -13.25 1.40 1.62
N SER A 548 -13.03 1.54 0.32
CA SER A 548 -11.68 1.60 -0.29
C SER A 548 -11.30 2.99 -0.81
N ALA A 549 -12.08 4.04 -0.51
CA ALA A 549 -12.03 5.34 -1.17
C ALA A 549 -10.95 6.29 -0.62
N THR A 550 -9.73 5.77 -0.40
CA THR A 550 -8.54 6.59 -0.10
C THR A 550 -7.69 6.76 -1.36
N ARG A 551 -6.80 7.76 -1.39
CA ARG A 551 -5.94 8.00 -2.56
C ARG A 551 -4.97 6.84 -2.76
N GLU A 552 -4.41 6.36 -1.67
CA GLU A 552 -3.41 5.31 -1.56
C GLU A 552 -3.98 3.98 -2.04
N THR A 553 -5.11 3.54 -1.48
CA THR A 553 -5.75 2.27 -1.83
C THR A 553 -6.28 2.29 -3.26
N ARG A 554 -6.95 3.37 -3.69
CA ARG A 554 -7.46 3.44 -5.06
C ARG A 554 -6.34 3.45 -6.10
N GLN A 555 -5.20 4.09 -5.81
CA GLN A 555 -4.03 4.02 -6.67
C GLN A 555 -3.43 2.60 -6.70
N ALA A 556 -3.26 1.95 -5.55
CA ALA A 556 -2.75 0.58 -5.47
C ALA A 556 -3.65 -0.43 -6.22
N MET A 557 -4.97 -0.27 -6.11
CA MET A 557 -5.94 -1.04 -6.90
C MET A 557 -5.77 -0.80 -8.40
N ALA A 558 -5.56 0.46 -8.82
CA ALA A 558 -5.43 0.80 -10.23
C ALA A 558 -4.16 0.19 -10.83
N ASP A 559 -3.06 0.27 -10.08
CA ASP A 559 -1.78 -0.33 -10.47
C ASP A 559 -1.88 -1.86 -10.57
N LEU A 560 -2.59 -2.52 -9.64
CA LEU A 560 -2.79 -3.96 -9.68
C LEU A 560 -3.72 -4.39 -10.82
N CYS A 561 -4.82 -3.66 -11.05
CA CYS A 561 -5.74 -3.89 -12.17
C CYS A 561 -5.00 -3.81 -13.52
N ARG A 562 -4.15 -2.78 -13.71
CA ARG A 562 -3.29 -2.66 -14.89
C ARG A 562 -2.25 -3.78 -14.95
N ALA A 563 -1.60 -4.11 -13.84
CA ALA A 563 -0.59 -5.16 -13.79
C ALA A 563 -1.12 -6.55 -14.18
N ASN A 564 -2.38 -6.86 -13.88
CA ASN A 564 -3.05 -8.08 -14.35
C ASN A 564 -3.15 -8.12 -15.88
N LEU A 565 -3.60 -7.02 -16.50
CA LEU A 565 -3.70 -6.91 -17.96
C LEU A 565 -2.30 -6.96 -18.61
N ASP A 566 -1.34 -6.23 -18.06
CA ASP A 566 0.04 -6.18 -18.56
C ASP A 566 0.69 -7.56 -18.52
N ALA A 567 0.54 -8.29 -17.41
CA ALA A 567 1.08 -9.63 -17.27
C ALA A 567 0.45 -10.58 -18.28
N TRP A 568 -0.89 -10.57 -18.40
CA TRP A 568 -1.61 -11.44 -19.31
C TRP A 568 -1.17 -11.25 -20.77
N PHE A 569 -1.20 -10.00 -21.27
CA PHE A 569 -0.81 -9.73 -22.66
C PHE A 569 0.69 -9.90 -22.92
N ALA A 570 1.52 -9.96 -21.89
CA ALA A 570 2.93 -10.31 -21.98
C ALA A 570 3.20 -11.83 -21.86
N GLY A 571 2.15 -12.66 -21.76
CA GLY A 571 2.29 -14.11 -21.56
C GLY A 571 2.92 -14.47 -20.22
N GLN A 572 2.73 -13.62 -19.20
CA GLN A 572 3.25 -13.81 -17.85
C GLN A 572 2.11 -14.22 -16.89
N PRO A 573 2.44 -14.90 -15.77
CA PRO A 573 1.47 -15.16 -14.72
C PRO A 573 0.85 -13.86 -14.20
N VAL A 574 -0.49 -13.83 -14.11
CA VAL A 574 -1.19 -12.66 -13.56
C VAL A 574 -0.99 -12.56 -12.04
N PRO A 575 -0.83 -11.35 -11.48
CA PRO A 575 -0.64 -11.17 -10.04
C PRO A 575 -1.83 -11.61 -9.16
N ALA A 576 -3.06 -11.44 -9.63
CA ALA A 576 -4.24 -11.55 -8.76
C ALA A 576 -5.44 -12.25 -9.44
N ARG A 577 -5.24 -13.50 -9.85
CA ARG A 577 -6.29 -14.40 -10.33
C ARG A 577 -7.32 -14.70 -9.21
N ILE A 578 -8.59 -14.80 -9.57
CA ILE A 578 -9.62 -15.21 -8.59
C ILE A 578 -9.46 -16.68 -8.18
N PRO A 579 -9.77 -17.07 -6.93
CA PRO A 579 -9.57 -18.44 -6.44
C PRO A 579 -10.32 -19.52 -7.22
N GLU A 580 -11.52 -19.22 -7.73
CA GLU A 580 -12.42 -20.18 -8.41
C GLU A 580 -11.92 -20.57 -9.79
N LEU A 581 -10.97 -19.79 -10.33
CA LEU A 581 -10.31 -20.07 -11.59
C LEU A 581 -8.83 -20.39 -11.37
N ALA A 582 -8.30 -20.30 -10.14
CA ALA A 582 -6.85 -20.33 -9.85
C ALA A 582 -6.13 -21.56 -10.38
#